data_AF-A0A7C5JIB2-F1
#
_entry.id   AF-A0A7C5JIB2-F1
#
_cell.length_a   1.000
_cell.length_b   1.000
_cell.length_c   1.000
_cell.angle_alpha   90.00
_cell.angle_beta   90.00
_cell.angle_gamma   90.00
#
_symmetry.space_group_name_H-M   'P 1'
#
loop_
_entity.id
_entity.type
_entity.pdbx_description
1 polymer ?
#
loop_
_entity_poly.entity_id
_entity_poly.type
_entity_poly.pdbx_seq_one_letter_code
_entity_poly.pdbx_strand_id
1 'polypeptide(L)'
;PATPLWWALAIGVGMGGNGSHLGSTANVFIVTLSERLAREKNDPSLAITPGLWFKKGTPAMIVTLIISSVIFWMFFEFYAAPI
;
A
#
# COMPACT_ATOMS: atom_id res chain seq x y z
N PRO A 1 -1.17 -25.77 -8.26
CA PRO A 1 -0.74 -24.49 -8.90
C PRO A 1 -1.59 -23.26 -8.55
N ALA A 2 -2.89 -23.39 -8.25
CA ALA A 2 -3.74 -22.23 -7.94
C ALA A 2 -3.46 -21.58 -6.57
N THR A 3 -3.13 -22.38 -5.55
CA THR A 3 -2.88 -21.90 -4.18
C THR A 3 -1.76 -20.85 -4.07
N PRO A 4 -0.56 -21.04 -4.64
CA PRO A 4 0.47 -20.00 -4.54
C PRO A 4 0.09 -18.73 -5.31
N LEU A 5 -0.64 -18.86 -6.42
CA LEU A 5 -1.11 -17.70 -7.19
C LEU A 5 -2.13 -16.86 -6.37
N TRP A 6 -3.00 -17.53 -5.61
CA TRP A 6 -3.96 -16.86 -4.72
C TRP A 6 -3.27 -16.02 -3.65
N TRP A 7 -2.26 -16.60 -2.99
CA TRP A 7 -1.47 -15.89 -1.98
C TRP A 7 -0.66 -14.75 -2.60
N ALA A 8 -0.04 -14.96 -3.75
CA ALA A 8 0.70 -13.91 -4.46
C ALA A 8 -0.22 -12.72 -4.83
N LEU A 9 -1.45 -12.99 -5.29
CA LEU A 9 -2.43 -11.96 -5.60
C LEU A 9 -2.87 -11.19 -4.34
N ALA A 10 -3.18 -11.91 -3.25
CA ALA A 10 -3.59 -11.29 -2.00
C ALA A 10 -2.50 -10.35 -1.44
N ILE A 11 -1.24 -10.80 -1.44
CA ILE A 11 -0.09 -10.00 -1.00
C ILE A 11 0.13 -8.82 -1.94
N GLY A 12 0.08 -9.04 -3.25
CA GLY A 12 0.29 -8.00 -4.27
C GLY A 12 -0.75 -6.88 -4.18
N VAL A 13 -2.04 -7.21 -4.04
CA VAL A 13 -3.11 -6.22 -3.87
C VAL A 13 -2.96 -5.48 -2.54
N GLY A 14 -2.67 -6.20 -1.45
CA GLY A 14 -2.51 -5.61 -0.13
C GLY A 14 -1.37 -4.58 -0.06
N MET A 15 -0.20 -4.93 -0.60
CA MET A 15 0.94 -4.00 -0.62
C MET A 15 0.79 -2.92 -1.70
N GLY A 16 0.30 -3.31 -2.89
CA GLY A 16 0.13 -2.44 -4.06
C GLY A 16 -0.88 -1.30 -3.85
N GLY A 17 -1.92 -1.50 -3.04
CA GLY A 17 -2.89 -0.45 -2.69
C GLY A 17 -2.27 0.79 -2.05
N ASN A 18 -1.05 0.71 -1.51
CA ASN A 18 -0.37 1.86 -0.90
C ASN A 18 0.29 2.81 -1.91
N GLY A 19 0.39 2.41 -3.19
CA GLY A 19 0.95 3.25 -4.25
C GLY A 19 0.13 4.51 -4.53
N SER A 20 -1.12 4.57 -4.06
CA SER A 20 -1.99 5.73 -4.22
C SER A 20 -2.73 6.05 -2.92
N HIS A 21 -2.94 7.35 -2.71
CA HIS A 21 -3.74 7.91 -1.63
C HIS A 21 -5.22 7.47 -1.66
N LEU A 22 -5.69 6.89 -2.78
CA LEU A 22 -7.04 6.34 -2.92
C LEU A 22 -7.09 4.80 -2.89
N GLY A 23 -5.95 4.12 -2.73
CA GLY A 23 -5.90 2.66 -2.90
C GLY A 23 -6.42 1.84 -1.72
N SER A 24 -6.79 2.48 -0.61
CA SER A 24 -7.48 1.84 0.52
C SER A 24 -8.37 2.84 1.26
N THR A 25 -9.33 2.33 2.04
CA THR A 25 -10.17 3.17 2.90
C THR A 25 -9.35 3.92 3.95
N ALA A 26 -8.27 3.32 4.46
CA ALA A 26 -7.35 3.97 5.38
C ALA A 26 -6.61 5.15 4.72
N ASN A 27 -6.18 5.00 3.46
CA ASN A 27 -5.51 6.06 2.70
C ASN A 27 -6.46 7.24 2.47
N VAL A 28 -7.70 6.97 2.07
CA VAL A 28 -8.72 8.02 1.90
C VAL A 28 -9.04 8.71 3.22
N PHE A 29 -9.11 7.96 4.32
CA PHE A 29 -9.36 8.50 5.65
C PHE A 29 -8.25 9.47 6.08
N ILE A 30 -6.97 9.11 5.92
CA ILE A 30 -5.87 9.99 6.33
C ILE A 30 -5.77 11.24 5.45
N VAL A 31 -6.08 11.14 4.16
CA VAL A 31 -6.18 12.32 3.27
C VAL A 31 -7.26 13.25 3.78
N THR A 32 -8.47 12.73 4.01
CA THR A 32 -9.60 13.53 4.54
C THR A 32 -9.26 14.16 5.89
N LEU A 33 -8.60 13.43 6.78
CA LEU A 33 -8.16 13.94 8.08
C LEU A 33 -7.12 15.07 7.92
N SER A 34 -6.15 14.89 7.02
CA SER A 34 -5.14 15.91 6.72
C SER A 34 -5.75 17.21 6.18
N GLU A 35 -6.76 17.11 5.32
CA GLU A 35 -7.50 18.26 4.79
C GLU A 35 -8.29 18.98 5.88
N ARG A 36 -8.93 18.24 6.80
CA ARG A 36 -9.63 18.82 7.95
C ARG A 36 -8.66 19.57 8.86
N LEU A 37 -7.52 18.98 9.19
CA LEU A 37 -6.48 19.61 10.01
C LEU A 37 -5.90 20.87 9.35
N ALA A 38 -5.66 20.83 8.03
CA ALA A 38 -5.20 21.99 7.28
C ALA A 38 -6.18 23.17 7.36
N ARG A 39 -7.49 22.90 7.32
CA ARG A 39 -8.54 23.92 7.48
C ARG A 39 -8.61 24.45 8.91
N GLU A 40 -8.61 23.57 9.91
CA GLU A 40 -8.69 23.95 11.32
C GLU A 40 -7.51 24.80 11.77
N LYS A 41 -6.30 24.48 11.29
CA LYS A 41 -5.07 25.21 11.65
C LYS A 41 -4.74 26.35 10.69
N ASN A 42 -5.56 26.57 9.65
CA ASN A 42 -5.30 27.55 8.59
C ASN A 42 -3.91 27.39 7.96
N ASP A 43 -3.45 26.15 7.83
CA ASP A 43 -2.13 25.78 7.31
C ASP A 43 -2.28 24.75 6.18
N PRO A 44 -2.24 25.18 4.91
CA PRO A 44 -2.39 24.28 3.76
C PRO A 44 -1.22 23.31 3.58
N SER A 45 -0.09 23.51 4.26
CA SER A 45 1.06 22.59 4.16
C SER A 45 0.80 21.22 4.78
N LEU A 46 -0.21 21.13 5.66
CA LEU A 46 -0.62 19.90 6.32
C LEU A 46 -1.46 18.97 5.43
N ALA A 47 -2.03 19.49 4.34
CA ALA A 47 -2.86 18.70 3.44
C ALA A 47 -2.00 17.75 2.59
N ILE A 48 -2.42 16.48 2.53
CA ILE A 48 -1.79 15.48 1.68
C ILE A 48 -2.23 15.69 0.23
N THR A 49 -1.29 16.02 -0.65
CA THR A 49 -1.56 16.12 -2.09
C THR A 49 -1.26 14.79 -2.81
N PRO A 50 -1.92 14.51 -3.94
CA PRO A 50 -1.64 13.33 -4.75
C PRO A 50 -0.17 13.19 -5.15
N GLY A 51 0.47 14.31 -5.52
CA GLY A 51 1.89 14.33 -5.87
C GLY A 51 2.81 14.05 -4.68
N LEU A 52 2.48 14.58 -3.50
CA LEU A 52 3.21 14.28 -2.26
C LEU A 52 3.11 12.79 -1.90
N TRP A 53 1.91 12.21 -2.02
CA TRP A 53 1.71 10.78 -1.79
C TRP A 53 2.49 9.96 -2.80
N PHE A 54 2.38 10.25 -4.10
CA PHE A 54 3.11 9.49 -5.12
C PHE A 54 4.62 9.49 -4.85
N LYS A 55 5.20 10.65 -4.51
CA LYS A 55 6.63 10.77 -4.22
C LYS A 55 7.11 9.93 -3.02
N LYS A 56 6.24 9.66 -2.03
CA LYS A 56 6.59 8.92 -0.80
C LYS A 56 6.03 7.50 -0.76
N GLY A 57 4.76 7.35 -1.09
CA GLY A 57 4.00 6.11 -1.14
C GLY A 57 4.43 5.17 -2.26
N THR A 58 4.76 5.67 -3.46
CA THR A 58 5.22 4.78 -4.54
C THR A 58 6.57 4.12 -4.24
N PRO A 59 7.60 4.83 -3.75
CA PRO A 59 8.82 4.17 -3.28
C PRO A 59 8.57 3.17 -2.16
N ALA A 60 7.74 3.51 -1.17
CA ALA A 60 7.41 2.61 -0.06
C ALA A 60 6.72 1.33 -0.57
N MET A 61 5.76 1.46 -1.49
CA MET A 61 5.06 0.36 -2.15
C MET A 61 6.04 -0.55 -2.91
N ILE A 62 6.97 0.02 -3.67
CA ILE A 62 7.95 -0.78 -4.43
C ILE A 62 8.84 -1.57 -3.48
N VAL A 63 9.35 -0.93 -2.42
CA VAL A 63 10.19 -1.60 -1.41
C VAL A 63 9.42 -2.73 -0.74
N THR A 64 8.17 -2.51 -0.32
CA THR A 64 7.37 -3.55 0.32
C THR A 64 7.02 -4.68 -0.64
N LEU A 65 6.67 -4.38 -1.89
CA LEU A 65 6.45 -5.39 -2.92
C LEU A 65 7.69 -6.25 -3.16
N ILE A 66 8.89 -5.65 -3.25
CA ILE A 66 10.14 -6.40 -3.42
C ILE A 66 10.36 -7.32 -2.22
N ILE A 67 10.23 -6.81 -0.99
CA ILE A 67 10.40 -7.61 0.23
C ILE A 67 9.40 -8.77 0.23
N SER A 68 8.12 -8.50 -0.07
CA SER A 68 7.08 -9.51 -0.18
C SER A 68 7.37 -10.55 -1.26
N SER A 69 7.88 -10.16 -2.43
CA SER A 69 8.27 -11.09 -3.50
C SER A 69 9.42 -11.99 -3.07
N VAL A 70 10.43 -11.45 -2.37
CA VAL A 70 11.56 -12.24 -1.84
C VAL A 70 11.08 -13.23 -0.79
N ILE A 71 10.23 -12.80 0.16
CA ILE A 71 9.64 -13.70 1.17
C ILE A 71 8.80 -14.79 0.49
N PHE A 72 7.95 -14.41 -0.47
CA PHE A 72 7.11 -15.36 -1.20
C PHE A 72 7.95 -16.42 -1.90
N TRP A 73 9.05 -16.01 -2.53
CA TRP A 73 9.98 -16.93 -3.20
C TRP A 73 10.70 -17.85 -2.21
N MET A 74 11.21 -17.32 -1.08
CA MET A 74 11.89 -18.13 -0.06
C MET A 74 10.97 -19.17 0.60
N PHE A 75 9.69 -18.84 0.76
CA PHE A 75 8.68 -19.69 1.40
C PHE A 75 7.70 -20.30 0.38
N PHE A 76 8.13 -20.46 -0.88
CA PHE A 76 7.23 -20.90 -1.95
C PHE A 76 6.54 -22.24 -1.63
N GLU A 77 7.26 -23.21 -1.09
CA GLU A 77 6.71 -24.52 -0.70
C GLU A 77 5.59 -24.39 0.33
N PHE A 78 5.72 -23.46 1.28
CA PHE A 78 4.66 -23.18 2.26
C PHE A 78 3.41 -22.61 1.59
N TYR A 79 3.57 -21.66 0.68
CA TYR A 79 2.44 -21.06 -0.06
C TYR A 79 1.86 -21.99 -1.14
N ALA A 80 2.62 -22.99 -1.58
CA ALA A 80 2.19 -23.99 -2.54
C ALA A 80 1.40 -25.15 -1.90
N ALA A 81 1.48 -25.30 -0.57
CA ALA A 81 0.73 -26.29 0.17
C ALA A 81 -0.77 -26.16 -0.08
N PRO A 82 -1.52 -27.27 -0.20
CA PRO A 82 -2.96 -27.23 -0.35
C PRO A 82 -3.62 -26.50 0.84
N ILE A 83 -4.57 -25.63 0.54
CA ILE A 83 -5.46 -24.98 1.51
C ILE A 83 -6.58 -25.92 1.92
#